data_AF-A0A3G2SYI4-F1
#
_entry.id   AF-A0A3G2SYI4-F1
#
_cell.length_a   1.000
_cell.length_b   1.000
_cell.length_c   1.000
_cell.angle_alpha   90.00
_cell.angle_beta   90.00
_cell.angle_gamma   90.00
#
_symmetry.space_group_name_H-M   'P 1'
#
loop_
_entity.id
_entity.type
_entity.pdbx_description
1 polymer ?
#
loop_
_entity_poly.entity_id
_entity_poly.type
_entity_poly.pdbx_seq_one_letter_code
_entity_poly.pdbx_strand_id
1 'polypeptide(L)'
;MNSIISPLFWAVPLCIASATVCAEESNISVANGLVSGNIGLVSKYVYRGGVENDDIAVHGGLEYVHKSGVSVGYWGSTLDYDATDERRDHGFEHDFYLAYAQQINPDWSYKVQTTAYVYQNGGSIYGEGNEHRRTTAFDVLAELAYKDVSLDASVLLADASFGNAGDVYLSASYSHALPQDFILNASIGGSAYNSSRDDSLIQTTQDFAFNEARIGVSKVIADTGVTASFDYVIGGEDRLGQDFDDNAVLGLNYSF
;
A
#
# COMPACT_ATOMS: atom_id res chain seq x y z
N MET A 1 -5.93 -30.48 -33.66
CA MET A 1 -5.28 -29.16 -33.79
C MET A 1 -5.13 -28.61 -32.39
N ASN A 2 -3.92 -28.69 -31.83
CA ASN A 2 -3.63 -28.18 -30.49
C ASN A 2 -3.53 -26.66 -30.59
N SER A 3 -4.50 -25.95 -30.02
CA SER A 3 -4.45 -24.49 -29.92
C SER A 3 -3.47 -24.13 -28.80
N ILE A 4 -2.33 -23.58 -29.19
CA ILE A 4 -1.35 -22.96 -28.31
C ILE A 4 -1.93 -21.59 -27.94
N ILE A 5 -2.73 -21.54 -26.87
CA ILE A 5 -3.05 -20.27 -26.22
C ILE A 5 -2.01 -20.13 -25.10
N SER A 6 -0.97 -19.35 -25.37
CA SER A 6 -0.09 -18.83 -24.32
C SER A 6 -0.95 -17.99 -23.37
N PRO A 7 -0.97 -18.26 -22.05
CA PRO A 7 -1.66 -17.37 -21.15
C PRO A 7 -0.80 -16.11 -21.04
N LEU A 8 -1.29 -15.02 -21.61
CA LEU A 8 -0.79 -13.70 -21.32
C LEU A 8 -1.32 -13.41 -19.91
N PHE A 9 -0.52 -13.68 -18.87
CA PHE A 9 -0.83 -13.30 -17.49
C PHE A 9 -0.30 -11.89 -17.27
N TRP A 10 -1.21 -10.96 -16.96
CA TRP A 10 -0.90 -9.54 -16.88
C TRP A 10 -0.51 -9.23 -15.44
N ALA A 11 0.50 -8.40 -15.27
CA ALA A 11 0.94 -7.98 -13.95
C ALA A 11 -0.21 -7.24 -13.24
N VAL A 12 -0.65 -7.80 -12.11
CA VAL A 12 -1.66 -7.19 -11.25
C VAL A 12 -0.95 -6.26 -10.25
N PRO A 13 -1.30 -4.98 -10.20
CA PRO A 13 -0.58 -4.01 -9.36
C PRO A 13 -1.06 -4.09 -7.92
N LEU A 14 -0.20 -4.68 -7.09
CA LEU A 14 -0.36 -4.74 -5.64
C LEU A 14 -0.06 -3.36 -5.05
N CYS A 15 -1.10 -2.57 -4.75
CA CYS A 15 -1.01 -1.45 -3.82
C CYS A 15 -1.61 -1.89 -2.48
N ILE A 16 -0.74 -1.92 -1.45
CA ILE A 16 -1.03 -1.96 0.00
C ILE A 16 -2.01 -3.07 0.45
N ALA A 17 -1.44 -4.19 0.91
CA ALA A 17 -1.98 -5.17 1.87
C ALA A 17 -3.52 -5.20 2.12
N SER A 18 -4.30 -5.35 1.05
CA SER A 18 -5.67 -5.84 1.08
C SER A 18 -5.82 -6.80 -0.09
N ALA A 19 -5.64 -8.09 0.22
CA ALA A 19 -5.93 -9.26 -0.59
C ALA A 19 -6.19 -9.01 -2.09
N THR A 20 -5.13 -8.98 -2.90
CA THR A 20 -5.30 -9.16 -4.34
C THR A 20 -5.55 -10.63 -4.60
N VAL A 21 -6.82 -11.01 -4.71
CA VAL A 21 -7.22 -12.24 -5.36
C VAL A 21 -7.97 -11.92 -6.63
N CYS A 22 -7.62 -12.68 -7.66
CA CYS A 22 -8.33 -12.79 -8.92
C CYS A 22 -9.77 -13.27 -8.69
N ALA A 23 -10.63 -12.38 -8.18
CA ALA A 23 -12.00 -12.34 -8.65
C ALA A 23 -11.95 -12.09 -10.16
N GLU A 24 -13.01 -12.46 -10.88
CA GLU A 24 -13.18 -12.04 -12.27
C GLU A 24 -13.29 -10.50 -12.28
N GLU A 25 -12.13 -9.81 -12.26
CA GLU A 25 -12.04 -8.37 -12.34
C GLU A 25 -12.76 -7.98 -13.63
N SER A 26 -13.78 -7.13 -13.55
CA SER A 26 -14.50 -6.65 -14.74
C SER A 26 -13.68 -5.64 -15.53
N ASN A 27 -12.38 -5.91 -15.69
CA ASN A 27 -11.42 -5.08 -16.36
C ASN A 27 -11.94 -4.68 -17.73
N ILE A 28 -11.99 -3.38 -17.95
CA ILE A 28 -12.40 -2.84 -19.23
C ILE A 28 -11.21 -3.00 -20.17
N SER A 29 -11.30 -4.02 -21.04
CA SER A 29 -10.32 -4.19 -22.12
C SER A 29 -10.39 -3.00 -23.06
N VAL A 30 -9.28 -2.26 -23.14
CA VAL A 30 -9.08 -1.17 -24.08
C VAL A 30 -7.96 -1.52 -25.06
N ALA A 31 -7.78 -0.72 -26.11
CA ALA A 31 -6.73 -0.98 -27.08
C ALA A 31 -5.35 -0.99 -26.40
N ASN A 32 -4.71 -2.16 -26.34
CA ASN A 32 -3.38 -2.40 -25.75
C ASN A 32 -3.29 -2.40 -24.21
N GLY A 33 -4.41 -2.49 -23.48
CA GLY A 33 -4.35 -2.50 -22.03
C GLY A 33 -5.68 -2.84 -21.34
N LEU A 34 -5.65 -2.81 -20.02
CA LEU A 34 -6.82 -2.99 -19.15
C LEU A 34 -6.95 -1.78 -18.25
N VAL A 35 -8.19 -1.38 -18.01
CA VAL A 35 -8.53 -0.44 -16.95
C VAL A 35 -9.23 -1.22 -15.85
N SER A 36 -8.78 -1.03 -14.62
CA SER A 36 -9.35 -1.63 -13.40
C SER A 36 -9.57 -0.55 -12.35
N GLY A 37 -10.50 -0.78 -11.44
CA GLY A 37 -10.76 0.12 -10.32
C GLY A 37 -11.33 -0.59 -9.11
N ASN A 38 -11.35 0.12 -7.98
CA ASN A 38 -11.98 -0.38 -6.77
C ASN A 38 -12.55 0.75 -5.91
N ILE A 39 -13.50 0.38 -5.06
CA ILE A 39 -14.00 1.21 -3.96
C ILE A 39 -14.11 0.30 -2.73
N GLY A 40 -13.46 0.72 -1.65
CA GLY A 40 -13.37 -0.05 -0.42
C GLY A 40 -13.79 0.74 0.82
N LEU A 41 -14.20 0.00 1.83
CA LEU A 41 -14.43 0.49 3.19
C LEU A 41 -13.62 -0.39 4.14
N VAL A 42 -12.89 0.24 5.05
CA VAL A 42 -12.26 -0.45 6.17
C VAL A 42 -12.72 0.16 7.48
N SER A 43 -12.83 -0.65 8.54
CA SER A 43 -13.20 -0.14 9.87
C SER A 43 -12.13 0.74 10.51
N LYS A 44 -10.90 0.65 9.97
CA LYS A 44 -9.72 1.42 10.38
C LYS A 44 -8.69 1.38 9.25
N TYR A 45 -8.06 2.50 8.93
CA TYR A 45 -6.92 2.53 8.02
C TYR A 45 -5.62 2.42 8.82
N VAL A 46 -4.90 1.31 8.64
CA VAL A 46 -3.59 1.07 9.27
C VAL A 46 -2.53 0.94 8.18
N TYR A 47 -1.49 1.75 8.26
CA TYR A 47 -0.38 1.79 7.32
C TYR A 47 0.96 1.62 8.06
N ARG A 48 1.69 0.55 7.74
CA ARG A 48 3.01 0.22 8.34
C ARG A 48 2.95 0.28 9.88
N GLY A 49 1.92 -0.31 10.48
CA GLY A 49 1.67 -0.30 11.93
C GLY A 49 0.94 0.93 12.47
N GLY A 50 1.08 2.10 11.85
CA GLY A 50 0.42 3.34 12.28
C GLY A 50 -1.05 3.40 11.88
N VAL A 51 -1.90 3.96 12.74
CA VAL A 51 -3.30 4.26 12.39
C VAL A 51 -3.36 5.60 11.68
N GLU A 52 -3.83 5.59 10.44
CA GLU A 52 -4.02 6.78 9.58
C GLU A 52 -5.47 7.27 9.58
N ASN A 53 -6.39 6.41 10.03
CA ASN A 53 -7.78 6.74 10.31
C ASN A 53 -8.37 5.72 11.29
N ASP A 54 -8.73 6.16 12.50
CA ASP A 54 -9.31 5.32 13.56
C ASP A 54 -10.83 5.06 13.36
N ASP A 55 -11.45 5.80 12.45
CA ASP A 55 -12.83 5.63 12.01
C ASP A 55 -12.93 4.80 10.71
N ILE A 56 -14.16 4.62 10.21
CA ILE A 56 -14.37 3.99 8.90
C ILE A 56 -13.69 4.84 7.83
N ALA A 57 -12.70 4.24 7.15
CA ALA A 57 -12.02 4.86 6.03
C ALA A 57 -12.57 4.36 4.69
N VAL A 58 -12.72 5.29 3.75
CA VAL A 58 -13.10 5.01 2.37
C VAL A 58 -11.86 4.98 1.51
N HIS A 59 -11.61 3.87 0.84
CA HIS A 59 -10.53 3.71 -0.13
C HIS A 59 -11.09 3.73 -1.55
N GLY A 60 -10.30 4.21 -2.50
CA GLY A 60 -10.66 4.10 -3.92
C GLY A 60 -9.44 4.11 -4.81
N GLY A 61 -9.47 3.28 -5.85
CA GLY A 61 -8.38 3.14 -6.80
C GLY A 61 -8.85 3.10 -8.25
N LEU A 62 -8.00 3.57 -9.16
CA LEU A 62 -8.17 3.44 -10.60
C LEU A 62 -6.82 3.26 -11.26
N GLU A 63 -6.73 2.30 -12.18
CA GLU A 63 -5.48 1.99 -12.85
C GLU A 63 -5.68 1.68 -14.33
N TYR A 64 -4.65 2.00 -15.12
CA TYR A 64 -4.47 1.49 -16.47
C TYR A 64 -3.16 0.69 -16.58
N VAL A 65 -3.26 -0.57 -17.02
CA VAL A 65 -2.12 -1.45 -17.30
C VAL A 65 -1.97 -1.63 -18.80
N HIS A 66 -0.87 -1.14 -19.36
CA HIS A 66 -0.51 -1.37 -20.76
C HIS A 66 0.13 -2.75 -20.93
N LYS A 67 -0.08 -3.38 -22.09
CA LYS A 67 0.47 -4.70 -22.47
C LYS A 67 2.00 -4.82 -22.38
N SER A 68 2.72 -3.70 -22.28
CA SER A 68 4.17 -3.70 -22.06
C SER A 68 4.57 -4.00 -20.61
N GLY A 69 3.61 -4.03 -19.67
CA GLY A 69 3.86 -4.11 -18.24
C GLY A 69 3.98 -2.75 -17.55
N VAL A 70 3.82 -1.64 -18.28
CA VAL A 70 3.76 -0.29 -17.67
C VAL A 70 2.34 -0.06 -17.15
N SER A 71 2.21 0.41 -15.92
CA SER A 71 0.93 0.87 -15.37
C SER A 71 1.01 2.29 -14.83
N VAL A 72 -0.12 3.00 -14.88
CA VAL A 72 -0.33 4.28 -14.22
C VAL A 72 -1.61 4.18 -13.42
N GLY A 73 -1.59 4.65 -12.19
CA GLY A 73 -2.76 4.56 -11.35
C GLY A 73 -2.83 5.63 -10.28
N TYR A 74 -3.99 5.61 -9.63
CA TYR A 74 -4.38 6.48 -8.55
C TYR A 74 -4.95 5.62 -7.43
N TRP A 75 -4.58 5.93 -6.21
CA TRP A 75 -5.23 5.45 -5.00
C TRP A 75 -5.53 6.64 -4.08
N GLY A 76 -6.53 6.52 -3.22
CA GLY A 76 -6.72 7.49 -2.17
C GLY A 76 -7.59 6.99 -1.04
N SER A 77 -7.45 7.64 0.11
CA SER A 77 -8.17 7.29 1.33
C SER A 77 -8.53 8.52 2.16
N THR A 78 -9.62 8.41 2.92
CA THR A 78 -9.97 9.37 3.97
C THR A 78 -9.04 9.20 5.17
N LEU A 79 -8.62 10.33 5.76
CA LEU A 79 -7.81 10.40 6.97
C LEU A 79 -8.59 11.07 8.09
N ASP A 80 -8.28 10.77 9.34
CA ASP A 80 -8.82 11.44 10.54
C ASP A 80 -7.91 12.59 11.03
N TYR A 81 -7.01 13.06 10.17
CA TYR A 81 -6.12 14.19 10.44
C TYR A 81 -5.87 15.02 9.17
N ASP A 82 -5.45 16.28 9.36
CA ASP A 82 -4.90 17.13 8.29
C ASP A 82 -3.38 17.18 8.42
N ALA A 83 -2.67 16.80 7.35
CA ALA A 83 -1.20 16.72 7.34
C ALA A 83 -0.49 18.07 7.59
N THR A 84 -1.20 19.20 7.53
CA THR A 84 -0.65 20.55 7.76
C THR A 84 -1.19 21.27 9.00
N ASP A 85 -2.28 20.79 9.60
CA ASP A 85 -2.96 21.47 10.70
C ASP A 85 -3.52 20.44 11.70
N GLU A 86 -2.77 20.18 12.78
CA GLU A 86 -3.12 19.26 13.87
C GLU A 86 -4.46 19.58 14.57
N ARG A 87 -5.04 20.78 14.33
CA ARG A 87 -6.34 21.16 14.89
C ARG A 87 -7.52 20.63 14.09
N ARG A 88 -7.26 19.98 12.94
CA ARG A 88 -8.26 19.40 12.08
C ARG A 88 -8.14 17.88 12.13
N ASP A 89 -9.30 17.26 12.27
CA ASP A 89 -9.52 15.84 12.47
C ASP A 89 -10.05 15.16 11.20
N HIS A 90 -9.73 15.71 10.03
CA HIS A 90 -10.19 15.18 8.75
C HIS A 90 -9.24 15.56 7.62
N GLY A 91 -9.01 14.60 6.73
CA GLY A 91 -8.18 14.78 5.55
C GLY A 91 -8.46 13.74 4.48
N PHE A 92 -7.65 13.79 3.43
CA PHE A 92 -7.68 12.82 2.35
C PHE A 92 -6.26 12.67 1.77
N GLU A 93 -5.84 11.44 1.54
CA GLU A 93 -4.58 11.09 0.90
C GLU A 93 -4.82 10.75 -0.58
N HIS A 94 -3.99 11.31 -1.46
CA HIS A 94 -4.00 11.04 -2.89
C HIS A 94 -2.65 10.50 -3.34
N ASP A 95 -2.65 9.26 -3.80
CA ASP A 95 -1.46 8.58 -4.26
C ASP A 95 -1.50 8.44 -5.77
N PHE A 96 -0.48 8.95 -6.44
CA PHE A 96 -0.31 8.81 -7.88
C PHE A 96 0.92 7.97 -8.15
N TYR A 97 0.78 6.94 -8.97
CA TYR A 97 1.89 6.03 -9.20
C TYR A 97 2.09 5.67 -10.66
N LEU A 98 3.35 5.38 -10.98
CA LEU A 98 3.79 4.81 -12.25
C LEU A 98 4.59 3.55 -11.92
N ALA A 99 4.22 2.44 -12.53
CA ALA A 99 4.85 1.14 -12.30
C ALA A 99 5.28 0.47 -13.60
N TYR A 100 6.26 -0.42 -13.47
CA TYR A 100 6.65 -1.38 -14.48
C TYR A 100 6.77 -2.75 -13.83
N ALA A 101 5.99 -3.71 -14.31
CA ALA A 101 5.95 -5.06 -13.78
C ALA A 101 6.02 -6.09 -14.90
N GLN A 102 6.73 -7.18 -14.63
CA GLN A 102 6.89 -8.29 -15.57
C GLN A 102 6.92 -9.63 -14.86
N GLN A 103 6.40 -10.64 -15.56
CA GLN A 103 6.60 -12.03 -15.21
C GLN A 103 7.96 -12.51 -15.76
N ILE A 104 8.80 -13.07 -14.90
CA ILE A 104 10.09 -13.68 -15.29
C ILE A 104 9.83 -15.09 -15.83
N ASN A 105 9.01 -15.86 -15.11
CA ASN A 105 8.58 -17.22 -15.43
C ASN A 105 7.26 -17.52 -14.67
N PRO A 106 6.65 -18.71 -14.82
CA PRO A 106 5.36 -19.01 -14.18
C PRO A 106 5.28 -18.76 -12.67
N ASP A 107 6.41 -18.87 -11.95
CA ASP A 107 6.46 -18.73 -10.49
C ASP A 107 7.00 -17.37 -10.04
N TRP A 108 7.71 -16.62 -10.89
CA TRP A 108 8.44 -15.42 -10.50
C TRP A 108 7.98 -14.18 -11.27
N SER A 109 7.80 -13.07 -10.56
CA SER A 109 7.57 -11.73 -11.13
C SER A 109 8.30 -10.65 -10.36
N TYR A 110 8.48 -9.49 -10.98
CA TYR A 110 8.97 -8.30 -10.32
C TYR A 110 8.14 -7.08 -10.70
N LYS A 111 8.14 -6.09 -9.81
CA LYS A 111 7.55 -4.77 -10.05
C LYS A 111 8.50 -3.70 -9.52
N VAL A 112 8.61 -2.60 -10.26
CA VAL A 112 9.18 -1.35 -9.77
C VAL A 112 8.13 -0.27 -9.90
N GLN A 113 7.87 0.45 -8.82
CA GLN A 113 6.84 1.49 -8.75
C GLN A 113 7.44 2.77 -8.17
N THR A 114 7.02 3.92 -8.66
CA THR A 114 7.20 5.18 -7.93
C THR A 114 5.84 5.74 -7.56
N THR A 115 5.74 6.28 -6.35
CA THR A 115 4.50 6.83 -5.81
C THR A 115 4.75 8.27 -5.38
N ALA A 116 3.80 9.14 -5.67
CA ALA A 116 3.71 10.49 -5.13
C ALA A 116 2.51 10.56 -4.17
N TYR A 117 2.79 10.77 -2.88
CA TYR A 117 1.79 10.92 -1.83
C TYR A 117 1.43 12.39 -1.69
N VAL A 118 0.16 12.72 -1.89
CA VAL A 118 -0.35 14.09 -1.90
C VAL A 118 -1.54 14.21 -0.95
N TYR A 119 -1.34 14.92 0.16
CA TYR A 119 -2.40 15.11 1.15
C TYR A 119 -3.27 16.33 0.81
N GLN A 120 -4.57 16.22 1.08
CA GLN A 120 -5.52 17.33 1.04
C GLN A 120 -5.02 18.45 1.96
N ASN A 121 -5.16 19.70 1.49
CA ASN A 121 -4.57 20.89 2.13
C ASN A 121 -3.04 20.82 2.29
N GLY A 122 -2.37 19.94 1.54
CA GLY A 122 -0.92 19.75 1.63
C GLY A 122 -0.10 21.03 1.44
N GLY A 123 1.10 21.03 2.00
CA GLY A 123 1.92 22.22 2.10
C GLY A 123 3.25 21.92 2.78
N SER A 124 3.57 22.67 3.82
CA SER A 124 4.74 22.42 4.65
C SER A 124 4.43 22.59 6.13
N ILE A 125 5.03 21.74 6.94
CA ILE A 125 5.11 21.92 8.39
C ILE A 125 6.41 22.65 8.72
N TYR A 126 6.42 23.40 9.82
CA TYR A 126 7.51 24.31 10.19
C TYR A 126 8.06 23.96 11.55
N GLY A 127 9.38 23.82 11.64
CA GLY A 127 10.12 23.49 12.85
C GLY A 127 10.78 24.71 13.45
N GLU A 128 11.90 24.47 14.15
CA GLU A 128 12.73 25.54 14.70
C GLU A 128 13.47 26.32 13.60
N GLY A 129 13.58 27.64 13.80
CA GLY A 129 14.30 28.52 12.87
C GLY A 129 13.67 28.58 11.48
N ASN A 130 14.40 28.11 10.46
CA ASN A 130 13.97 28.10 9.06
C ASN A 130 13.66 26.68 8.54
N GLU A 131 13.65 25.68 9.43
CA GLU A 131 13.37 24.29 9.08
C GLU A 131 11.91 24.12 8.69
N HIS A 132 11.68 23.43 7.58
CA HIS A 132 10.35 23.09 7.10
C HIS A 132 10.41 21.83 6.26
N ARG A 133 9.35 21.02 6.34
CA ARG A 133 9.20 19.79 5.56
C ARG A 133 7.90 19.80 4.80
N ARG A 134 7.93 19.30 3.56
CA ARG A 134 6.70 19.17 2.77
C ARG A 134 5.87 18.00 3.26
N THR A 135 4.55 18.14 3.15
CA THR A 135 3.67 16.98 3.39
C THR A 135 3.64 16.04 2.18
N THR A 136 3.92 16.54 0.98
CA THR A 136 4.09 15.70 -0.21
C THR A 136 5.37 14.87 -0.11
N ALA A 137 5.22 13.58 -0.35
CA ALA A 137 6.31 12.61 -0.35
C ALA A 137 6.41 11.87 -1.68
N PHE A 138 7.58 11.29 -1.93
CA PHE A 138 7.83 10.45 -3.10
C PHE A 138 8.60 9.22 -2.68
N ASP A 139 8.19 8.06 -3.15
CA ASP A 139 8.92 6.82 -2.92
C ASP A 139 9.24 6.08 -4.23
N VAL A 140 10.15 5.12 -4.12
CA VAL A 140 10.31 4.04 -5.09
C VAL A 140 10.20 2.71 -4.38
N LEU A 141 9.36 1.82 -4.90
CA LEU A 141 9.19 0.46 -4.44
C LEU A 141 9.77 -0.51 -5.45
N ALA A 142 10.48 -1.52 -4.95
CA ALA A 142 10.86 -2.71 -5.70
C ALA A 142 10.25 -3.95 -5.04
N GLU A 143 9.59 -4.77 -5.83
CA GLU A 143 8.94 -6.02 -5.42
C GLU A 143 9.54 -7.19 -6.20
N LEU A 144 9.75 -8.29 -5.50
CA LEU A 144 10.01 -9.60 -6.08
C LEU A 144 9.02 -10.61 -5.51
N ALA A 145 8.23 -11.23 -6.38
CA ALA A 145 7.26 -12.24 -5.99
C ALA A 145 7.67 -13.63 -6.46
N TYR A 146 7.47 -14.61 -5.57
CA TYR A 146 7.59 -16.04 -5.85
C TYR A 146 6.30 -16.74 -5.41
N LYS A 147 5.49 -17.17 -6.39
CA LYS A 147 4.17 -17.77 -6.16
C LYS A 147 3.33 -16.89 -5.22
N ASP A 148 2.99 -17.44 -4.07
CA ASP A 148 2.13 -16.85 -3.04
C ASP A 148 2.88 -15.86 -2.13
N VAL A 149 4.19 -15.66 -2.31
CA VAL A 149 5.04 -14.81 -1.46
C VAL A 149 5.53 -13.58 -2.22
N SER A 150 5.45 -12.40 -1.61
CA SER A 150 6.14 -11.18 -2.08
C SER A 150 7.21 -10.73 -1.09
N LEU A 151 8.27 -10.11 -1.62
CA LEU A 151 9.25 -9.35 -0.86
C LEU A 151 9.33 -7.95 -1.47
N ASP A 152 9.26 -6.94 -0.61
CA ASP A 152 9.14 -5.53 -1.00
C ASP A 152 10.16 -4.66 -0.27
N ALA A 153 10.67 -3.65 -0.98
CA ALA A 153 11.47 -2.58 -0.43
C ALA A 153 11.00 -1.24 -1.00
N SER A 154 10.48 -0.35 -0.15
CA SER A 154 10.10 1.03 -0.48
C SER A 154 11.13 2.00 0.11
N VAL A 155 11.63 2.93 -0.69
CA VAL A 155 12.62 3.94 -0.29
C VAL A 155 12.05 5.33 -0.49
N LEU A 156 12.03 6.14 0.57
CA LEU A 156 11.62 7.53 0.50
C LEU A 156 12.68 8.37 -0.23
N LEU A 157 12.27 9.16 -1.22
CA LEU A 157 13.17 9.87 -2.13
C LEU A 157 13.47 11.31 -1.69
N ALA A 158 12.62 11.90 -0.86
CA ALA A 158 12.74 13.27 -0.35
C ALA A 158 12.33 13.35 1.12
N ASP A 159 12.86 14.34 1.86
CA ASP A 159 12.38 14.59 3.22
C ASP A 159 10.93 15.08 3.15
N ALA A 160 10.09 14.48 3.99
CA ALA A 160 8.69 14.78 4.11
C ALA A 160 8.30 14.90 5.59
N SER A 161 7.10 15.40 5.86
CA SER A 161 6.58 15.63 7.21
C SER A 161 6.53 14.39 8.09
N PHE A 162 6.67 13.19 7.51
CA PHE A 162 6.61 11.91 8.21
C PHE A 162 7.90 11.07 8.06
N GLY A 163 8.91 11.53 7.31
CA GLY A 163 10.07 10.71 7.02
C GLY A 163 11.26 11.45 6.40
N ASN A 164 12.42 10.81 6.46
CA ASN A 164 13.66 11.28 5.85
C ASN A 164 13.88 10.58 4.51
N ALA A 165 14.45 11.27 3.51
CA ALA A 165 14.86 10.53 2.33
C ALA A 165 15.92 9.49 2.69
N GLY A 166 15.78 8.31 2.12
CA GLY A 166 16.57 7.14 2.46
C GLY A 166 15.98 6.32 3.61
N ASP A 167 14.87 6.74 4.25
CA ASP A 167 14.07 5.82 5.05
C ASP A 167 13.59 4.68 4.14
N VAL A 168 13.77 3.44 4.60
CA VAL A 168 13.43 2.22 3.85
C VAL A 168 12.42 1.41 4.63
N TYR A 169 11.30 1.07 4.00
CA TYR A 169 10.37 0.05 4.50
C TYR A 169 10.60 -1.26 3.78
N LEU A 170 10.81 -2.33 4.54
CA LEU A 170 10.96 -3.69 4.05
C LEU A 170 9.75 -4.51 4.49
N SER A 171 9.15 -5.26 3.58
CA SER A 171 8.06 -6.16 3.92
C SER A 171 8.12 -7.50 3.19
N ALA A 172 7.48 -8.49 3.78
CA ALA A 172 7.17 -9.76 3.15
C ALA A 172 5.67 -10.02 3.30
N SER A 173 5.03 -10.57 2.27
CA SER A 173 3.63 -10.96 2.31
C SER A 173 3.43 -12.38 1.82
N TYR A 174 2.35 -13.01 2.27
CA TYR A 174 1.90 -14.33 1.87
C TYR A 174 0.38 -14.32 1.64
N SER A 175 -0.05 -14.77 0.47
CA SER A 175 -1.47 -14.90 0.11
C SER A 175 -1.74 -16.29 -0.45
N HIS A 176 -2.62 -17.04 0.21
CA HIS A 176 -2.87 -18.43 -0.15
C HIS A 176 -4.35 -18.77 -0.19
N ALA A 177 -4.78 -19.35 -1.31
CA ALA A 177 -6.14 -19.82 -1.48
C ALA A 177 -6.44 -21.00 -0.53
N LEU A 178 -7.56 -20.90 0.18
CA LEU A 178 -8.12 -21.91 1.05
C LEU A 178 -9.41 -22.49 0.43
N PRO A 179 -9.92 -23.63 0.95
CA PRO A 179 -11.22 -24.15 0.53
C PRO A 179 -12.36 -23.13 0.72
N GLN A 180 -13.43 -23.26 -0.08
CA GLN A 180 -14.62 -22.39 -0.02
C GLN A 180 -14.36 -20.91 -0.32
N ASP A 181 -13.43 -20.65 -1.24
CA ASP A 181 -13.09 -19.32 -1.75
C ASP A 181 -12.61 -18.34 -0.68
N PHE A 182 -12.10 -18.89 0.43
CA PHE A 182 -11.36 -18.15 1.43
C PHE A 182 -9.91 -17.99 1.02
N ILE A 183 -9.26 -16.97 1.52
CA ILE A 183 -7.86 -16.66 1.24
C ILE A 183 -7.22 -16.28 2.56
N LEU A 184 -6.13 -16.96 2.92
CA LEU A 184 -5.27 -16.56 4.02
C LEU A 184 -4.36 -15.44 3.55
N ASN A 185 -4.33 -14.33 4.27
CA ASN A 185 -3.40 -13.23 4.05
C ASN A 185 -2.51 -13.08 5.28
N ALA A 186 -1.21 -12.95 5.09
CA ALA A 186 -0.27 -12.62 6.14
C ALA A 186 0.80 -11.67 5.63
N SER A 187 1.27 -10.76 6.49
CA SER A 187 2.41 -9.91 6.17
C SER A 187 3.24 -9.58 7.40
N ILE A 188 4.47 -9.15 7.17
CA ILE A 188 5.37 -8.59 8.17
C ILE A 188 6.14 -7.44 7.54
N GLY A 189 6.38 -6.38 8.31
CA GLY A 189 7.14 -5.24 7.85
C GLY A 189 7.95 -4.55 8.93
N GLY A 190 9.00 -3.88 8.51
CA GLY A 190 9.89 -3.09 9.36
C GLY A 190 10.62 -2.01 8.58
N SER A 191 11.01 -0.96 9.27
CA SER A 191 11.64 0.23 8.69
C SER A 191 13.08 0.35 9.14
N ALA A 192 13.98 0.66 8.22
CA ALA A 192 15.32 1.17 8.49
C ALA A 192 15.31 2.69 8.26
N TYR A 193 15.69 3.45 9.27
CA TYR A 193 15.58 4.91 9.27
C TYR A 193 16.92 5.58 8.98
N ASN A 194 16.91 6.62 8.14
CA ASN A 194 18.07 7.45 7.85
C ASN A 194 18.14 8.64 8.83
N SER A 195 18.66 8.42 10.02
CA SER A 195 18.80 9.44 11.08
C SER A 195 19.75 10.59 10.74
N SER A 196 20.60 10.46 9.70
CA SER A 196 21.53 11.54 9.28
C SER A 196 20.85 12.81 8.76
N ARG A 197 19.54 12.73 8.49
CA ARG A 197 18.69 13.78 7.95
C ARG A 197 17.69 14.31 8.98
N ASP A 198 17.81 13.88 10.24
CA ASP A 198 16.96 14.36 11.32
C ASP A 198 17.11 15.87 11.53
N ASP A 199 16.03 16.48 12.00
CA ASP A 199 15.93 17.91 12.32
C ASP A 199 14.96 18.11 13.50
N SER A 200 14.52 19.35 13.75
CA SER A 200 13.58 19.61 14.85
C SER A 200 12.20 18.99 14.67
N LEU A 201 11.82 18.60 13.43
CA LEU A 201 10.52 18.03 13.10
C LEU A 201 10.53 16.50 13.12
N ILE A 202 11.62 15.89 12.68
CA ILE A 202 11.77 14.43 12.63
C ILE A 202 13.04 14.01 13.38
N GLN A 203 12.84 13.17 14.39
CA GLN A 203 13.89 12.57 15.19
C GLN A 203 13.83 11.05 15.09
N THR A 204 14.98 10.41 15.27
CA THR A 204 15.14 8.97 15.21
C THR A 204 15.93 8.51 16.43
N THR A 205 15.35 7.58 17.19
CA THR A 205 16.04 6.92 18.31
C THR A 205 16.41 5.48 17.99
N GLN A 206 15.72 4.88 17.01
CA GLN A 206 15.97 3.54 16.50
C GLN A 206 16.37 3.59 15.02
N ASP A 207 17.53 3.03 14.68
CA ASP A 207 17.95 2.92 13.27
C ASP A 207 17.13 1.86 12.51
N PHE A 208 16.49 0.93 13.22
CA PHE A 208 15.56 -0.05 12.66
C PHE A 208 14.44 -0.35 13.66
N ALA A 209 13.20 -0.42 13.17
CA ALA A 209 12.04 -0.86 13.95
C ALA A 209 11.24 -1.93 13.20
N PHE A 210 10.82 -2.97 13.91
CA PHE A 210 9.71 -3.80 13.46
C PHE A 210 8.44 -2.97 13.59
N ASN A 211 7.67 -2.80 12.50
CA ASN A 211 6.50 -1.91 12.54
C ASN A 211 5.18 -2.68 12.65
N GLU A 212 5.04 -3.79 11.93
CA GLU A 212 3.80 -4.57 11.98
C GLU A 212 3.98 -6.03 11.57
N ALA A 213 3.08 -6.87 12.06
CA ALA A 213 2.73 -8.14 11.44
C ALA A 213 1.22 -8.23 11.30
N ARG A 214 0.73 -8.78 10.19
CA ARG A 214 -0.70 -8.94 9.92
C ARG A 214 -1.02 -10.40 9.64
N ILE A 215 -2.16 -10.85 10.13
CA ILE A 215 -2.78 -12.11 9.71
C ILE A 215 -4.28 -11.91 9.54
N GLY A 216 -4.82 -12.41 8.45
CA GLY A 216 -6.21 -12.20 8.11
C GLY A 216 -6.76 -13.23 7.14
N VAL A 217 -8.06 -13.15 6.94
CA VAL A 217 -8.78 -13.96 5.97
C VAL A 217 -9.63 -13.04 5.11
N SER A 218 -9.65 -13.30 3.81
CA SER A 218 -10.58 -12.65 2.89
C SER A 218 -11.43 -13.70 2.16
N LYS A 219 -12.59 -13.25 1.69
CA LYS A 219 -13.52 -14.07 0.93
C LYS A 219 -14.19 -13.22 -0.15
N VAL A 220 -14.16 -13.73 -1.37
CA VAL A 220 -14.97 -13.18 -2.45
C VAL A 220 -16.43 -13.55 -2.20
N ILE A 221 -17.28 -12.53 -2.16
CA ILE A 221 -18.73 -12.71 -2.13
C ILE A 221 -19.16 -13.02 -3.56
N ALA A 222 -19.66 -14.23 -3.76
CA ALA A 222 -20.04 -14.74 -5.07
C ALA A 222 -21.04 -13.80 -5.76
N ASP A 223 -20.83 -13.59 -7.06
CA ASP A 223 -21.68 -12.80 -7.96
C ASP A 223 -21.84 -11.31 -7.60
N THR A 224 -21.00 -10.74 -6.72
CA THR A 224 -21.08 -9.32 -6.36
C THR A 224 -19.85 -8.49 -6.71
N GLY A 225 -18.70 -9.11 -7.03
CA GLY A 225 -17.43 -8.41 -7.19
C GLY A 225 -16.91 -7.80 -5.88
N VAL A 226 -17.50 -8.16 -4.74
CA VAL A 226 -17.13 -7.67 -3.41
C VAL A 226 -16.29 -8.71 -2.68
N THR A 227 -15.16 -8.29 -2.13
CA THR A 227 -14.36 -9.08 -1.20
C THR A 227 -14.58 -8.57 0.22
N ALA A 228 -14.92 -9.47 1.14
CA ALA A 228 -14.93 -9.19 2.56
C ALA A 228 -13.62 -9.66 3.19
N SER A 229 -13.05 -8.89 4.12
CA SER A 229 -11.84 -9.25 4.86
C SER A 229 -11.97 -9.02 6.36
N PHE A 230 -11.20 -9.80 7.10
CA PHE A 230 -10.87 -9.57 8.50
C PHE A 230 -9.37 -9.74 8.69
N ASP A 231 -8.72 -8.74 9.28
CA ASP A 231 -7.30 -8.73 9.57
C ASP A 231 -7.06 -8.41 11.04
N TYR A 232 -6.13 -9.12 11.66
CA TYR A 232 -5.54 -8.76 12.93
C TYR A 232 -4.12 -8.24 12.68
N VAL A 233 -3.87 -6.99 13.06
CA VAL A 233 -2.58 -6.31 12.96
C VAL A 233 -1.96 -6.28 14.33
N ILE A 234 -0.76 -6.84 14.43
CA ILE A 234 0.09 -6.78 15.61
C ILE A 234 0.98 -5.55 15.45
N GLY A 235 0.84 -4.61 16.37
CA GLY A 235 1.62 -3.38 16.41
C GLY A 235 3.07 -3.66 16.80
N GLY A 236 4.00 -3.06 16.06
CA GLY A 236 5.41 -2.97 16.42
C GLY A 236 5.72 -1.63 17.06
N GLU A 237 6.81 -1.00 16.63
CA GLU A 237 7.26 0.29 17.13
C GLU A 237 7.49 1.28 15.97
N ASP A 238 7.46 2.57 16.28
CA ASP A 238 7.86 3.65 15.38
C ASP A 238 9.37 3.98 15.46
N ARG A 239 9.80 5.00 14.72
CA ARG A 239 11.19 5.48 14.69
C ARG A 239 11.72 6.00 16.04
N LEU A 240 10.82 6.32 16.97
CA LEU A 240 11.12 6.81 18.31
C LEU A 240 11.10 5.68 19.36
N GLY A 241 10.70 4.47 18.98
CA GLY A 241 10.47 3.36 19.90
C GLY A 241 9.17 3.45 20.68
N GLN A 242 8.17 4.12 20.12
CA GLN A 242 6.82 4.13 20.65
C GLN A 242 6.05 2.96 20.06
N ASP A 243 5.39 2.20 20.94
CA ASP A 243 4.58 1.06 20.54
C ASP A 243 3.35 1.51 19.72
N PHE A 244 3.10 0.81 18.61
CA PHE A 244 1.81 0.85 17.92
C PHE A 244 0.80 -0.08 18.61
N ASP A 245 -0.48 0.29 18.55
CA ASP A 245 -1.55 -0.55 19.06
C ASP A 245 -1.81 -1.77 18.15
N ASP A 246 -2.27 -2.85 18.75
CA ASP A 246 -2.88 -3.97 18.03
C ASP A 246 -4.26 -3.56 17.49
N ASN A 247 -4.58 -3.99 16.27
CA ASN A 247 -5.80 -3.58 15.58
C ASN A 247 -6.54 -4.76 14.95
N ALA A 248 -7.87 -4.79 15.11
CA ALA A 248 -8.76 -5.66 14.34
C ALA A 248 -9.46 -4.83 13.25
N VAL A 249 -9.25 -5.20 11.99
CA VAL A 249 -9.74 -4.46 10.82
C VAL A 249 -10.72 -5.32 10.03
N LEU A 250 -11.90 -4.77 9.77
CA LEU A 250 -12.89 -5.35 8.84
C LEU A 250 -12.84 -4.57 7.53
N GLY A 251 -12.89 -5.27 6.41
CA GLY A 251 -12.87 -4.67 5.08
C GLY A 251 -13.99 -5.16 4.17
N LEU A 252 -14.47 -4.27 3.31
CA LEU A 252 -15.27 -4.58 2.13
C LEU A 252 -14.67 -3.85 0.94
N ASN A 253 -14.39 -4.56 -0.15
CA ASN A 253 -13.84 -3.96 -1.36
C ASN A 253 -14.61 -4.43 -2.60
N TYR A 254 -15.19 -3.50 -3.34
CA TYR A 254 -15.78 -3.76 -4.65
C TYR A 254 -14.76 -3.45 -5.74
N SER A 255 -14.44 -4.43 -6.58
CA SER A 255 -13.55 -4.27 -7.73
C SER A 255 -14.33 -4.28 -9.04
N PHE A 256 -13.92 -3.45 -10.00
CA PHE A 256 -14.54 -3.37 -11.32
C PHE A 256 -13.55 -3.14 -12.45
#